data_AF-B5VK30-F1
#
_entry.id   AF-B5VK30-F1
#
_cell.length_a   1.000
_cell.length_b   1.000
_cell.length_c   1.000
_cell.angle_alpha   90.00
_cell.angle_beta   90.00
_cell.angle_gamma   90.00
#
_symmetry.space_group_name_H-M   'P 1'
#
loop_
_entity.id
_entity.type
_entity.pdbx_description
1 polymer ?
#
loop_
_entity_poly.entity_id
_entity_poly.type
_entity_poly.pdbx_seq_one_letter_code
_entity_poly.pdbx_strand_id
1 'polypeptide(L)'
;MSLTEQIEQFASRFRDDDATLQSRYSTLSELYDIMELLNSPEDYHFFLQAVIPLLLNQLKEVPISYDAHSPEQKLRNSMLDIFNRCLMNQTFQPYAMEVLEFLLSVLPKENEENGILCMKVLTTLFKSFKSILQDKLDSFIRIIIQIYKNTPNLINQTFYEAGKAEQGDLDSPKEPQADELLDEFSKNDEEKDFPSKQSSTEPRFENSTSSNGLRSSMFSFKILSECPITMVTLYSSYKQLTSTSLPEFTPLIMNLLNIQIKQ
;
A
#
# COMPACT_ATOMS: atom_id res chain seq x y z
N MET A 1 -33.36 -9.70 0.14
CA MET A 1 -32.84 -9.52 1.50
C MET A 1 -32.74 -8.04 1.77
N SER A 2 -32.99 -7.57 2.99
CA SER A 2 -32.63 -6.21 3.40
C SER A 2 -31.10 -6.01 3.35
N LEU A 3 -30.63 -4.77 3.40
CA LEU A 3 -29.19 -4.48 3.48
C LEU A 3 -28.62 -4.92 4.84
N THR A 4 -29.43 -4.81 5.90
CA THR A 4 -29.20 -5.37 7.24
C THR A 4 -28.93 -6.87 7.19
N GLU A 5 -29.82 -7.67 6.57
CA GLU A 5 -29.63 -9.12 6.41
C GLU A 5 -28.36 -9.48 5.64
N GLN A 6 -27.98 -8.70 4.63
CA GLN A 6 -26.75 -8.92 3.85
C GLN A 6 -25.51 -8.67 4.71
N ILE A 7 -25.49 -7.58 5.47
CA ILE A 7 -24.43 -7.26 6.43
C ILE A 7 -24.31 -8.35 7.52
N GLU A 8 -25.43 -8.87 8.03
CA GLU A 8 -25.43 -9.99 8.99
C GLU A 8 -24.91 -11.31 8.38
N GLN A 9 -25.30 -11.63 7.14
CA GLN A 9 -24.85 -12.84 6.43
C GLN A 9 -23.40 -12.77 5.95
N PHE A 10 -22.88 -11.57 5.66
CA PHE A 10 -21.44 -11.35 5.56
C PHE A 10 -20.77 -11.57 6.92
N ALA A 11 -21.28 -10.90 7.96
CA ALA A 11 -20.66 -10.84 9.27
C ALA A 11 -20.72 -12.16 10.06
N SER A 12 -21.51 -13.15 9.63
CA SER A 12 -21.47 -14.52 10.14
C SER A 12 -20.42 -15.36 9.41
N ARG A 13 -20.40 -15.38 8.07
CA ARG A 13 -19.40 -16.11 7.26
C ARG A 13 -17.97 -15.61 7.48
N PHE A 14 -17.79 -14.29 7.63
CA PHE A 14 -16.47 -13.70 7.89
C PHE A 14 -15.98 -13.94 9.35
N ARG A 15 -16.84 -14.49 10.22
CA ARG A 15 -16.52 -14.94 11.58
C ARG A 15 -16.28 -16.45 11.70
N ASP A 16 -16.37 -17.20 10.61
CA ASP A 16 -16.17 -18.65 10.62
C ASP A 16 -14.69 -18.98 10.87
N ASP A 17 -14.39 -19.57 12.03
CA ASP A 17 -13.04 -19.94 12.46
C ASP A 17 -12.41 -21.05 11.60
N ASP A 18 -13.23 -21.90 10.97
CA ASP A 18 -12.76 -22.94 10.04
C ASP A 18 -12.57 -22.39 8.61
N ALA A 19 -12.99 -21.15 8.31
CA ALA A 19 -12.88 -20.57 6.98
C ALA A 19 -11.44 -20.13 6.63
N THR A 20 -10.91 -20.70 5.56
CA THR A 20 -9.56 -20.38 5.04
C THR A 20 -9.42 -18.90 4.68
N LEU A 21 -8.18 -18.37 4.71
CA LEU A 21 -7.87 -16.99 4.32
C LEU A 21 -8.38 -16.64 2.91
N GLN A 22 -8.36 -17.60 1.99
CA GLN A 22 -8.89 -17.43 0.63
C GLN A 22 -10.43 -17.35 0.61
N SER A 23 -11.12 -18.09 1.48
CA SER A 23 -12.57 -17.98 1.69
C SER A 23 -12.95 -16.64 2.34
N ARG A 24 -12.20 -16.21 3.37
CA ARG A 24 -12.36 -14.89 3.99
C ARG A 24 -12.15 -13.77 2.97
N TYR A 25 -11.13 -13.87 2.11
CA TYR A 25 -10.89 -12.91 1.01
C TYR A 25 -12.03 -12.86 0.00
N SER A 26 -12.53 -14.01 -0.48
CA SER A 26 -13.67 -14.05 -1.42
C SER A 26 -14.99 -13.58 -0.79
N THR A 27 -15.18 -13.78 0.52
CA THR A 27 -16.32 -13.23 1.27
C THR A 27 -16.19 -11.70 1.42
N LEU A 28 -14.96 -11.19 1.51
CA LEU A 28 -14.68 -9.76 1.69
C LEU A 28 -14.99 -8.91 0.45
N SER A 29 -14.94 -9.47 -0.77
CA SER A 29 -15.32 -8.71 -1.97
C SER A 29 -16.79 -8.26 -1.96
N GLU A 30 -17.67 -9.01 -1.30
CA GLU A 30 -19.10 -8.65 -1.15
C GLU A 30 -19.30 -7.36 -0.32
N LEU A 31 -18.32 -6.98 0.52
CA LEU A 31 -18.39 -5.69 1.22
C LEU A 31 -18.27 -4.49 0.27
N TYR A 32 -17.61 -4.62 -0.89
CA TYR A 32 -17.56 -3.50 -1.84
C TYR A 32 -18.95 -3.24 -2.44
N ASP A 33 -19.66 -4.30 -2.85
CA ASP A 33 -21.04 -4.20 -3.34
C ASP A 33 -21.99 -3.65 -2.27
N ILE A 34 -21.87 -4.14 -1.03
CA ILE A 34 -22.61 -3.61 0.13
C ILE A 34 -22.32 -2.12 0.34
N MET A 35 -21.05 -1.68 0.24
CA MET A 35 -20.68 -0.28 0.43
C MET A 35 -21.27 0.67 -0.63
N GLU A 36 -21.43 0.23 -1.88
CA GLU A 36 -22.11 1.02 -2.92
C GLU A 36 -23.62 1.16 -2.66
N LEU A 37 -24.20 0.27 -1.84
CA LEU A 37 -25.61 0.30 -1.44
C LEU A 37 -25.91 1.10 -0.17
N LEU A 38 -24.89 1.62 0.56
CA LEU A 38 -25.05 2.38 1.81
C LEU A 38 -25.60 3.80 1.57
N ASN A 39 -26.90 3.89 1.27
CA ASN A 39 -27.56 5.13 0.87
C ASN A 39 -28.18 5.94 2.03
N SER A 40 -28.27 5.37 3.25
CA SER A 40 -28.79 6.09 4.43
C SER A 40 -27.80 6.13 5.61
N PRO A 41 -27.93 7.11 6.53
CA PRO A 41 -27.13 7.14 7.75
C PRO A 41 -27.36 5.95 8.70
N GLU A 42 -28.55 5.33 8.63
CA GLU A 42 -28.92 4.18 9.46
C GLU A 42 -28.26 2.89 8.94
N ASP A 43 -28.28 2.67 7.62
CA ASP A 43 -27.53 1.58 6.97
C ASP A 43 -26.03 1.72 7.26
N TYR A 44 -25.49 2.94 7.16
CA TYR A 44 -24.09 3.21 7.46
C TYR A 44 -23.74 2.98 8.93
N HIS A 45 -24.65 3.28 9.86
CA HIS A 45 -24.46 2.95 11.28
C HIS A 45 -24.39 1.45 11.53
N PHE A 46 -25.33 0.69 10.96
CA PHE A 46 -25.38 -0.77 11.09
C PHE A 46 -24.15 -1.45 10.46
N PHE A 47 -23.76 -1.01 9.26
CA PHE A 47 -22.53 -1.43 8.59
C PHE A 47 -21.31 -1.24 9.49
N LEU A 48 -21.10 -0.04 10.05
CA LEU A 48 -19.94 0.21 10.91
C LEU A 48 -19.96 -0.63 12.19
N GLN A 49 -21.12 -0.78 12.82
CA GLN A 49 -21.29 -1.59 14.03
C GLN A 49 -20.95 -3.07 13.80
N ALA A 50 -21.32 -3.61 12.64
CA ALA A 50 -21.03 -5.01 12.29
C ALA A 50 -19.59 -5.21 11.77
N VAL A 51 -19.10 -4.31 10.92
CA VAL A 51 -17.88 -4.52 10.12
C VAL A 51 -16.61 -4.06 10.83
N ILE A 52 -16.60 -2.89 11.49
CA ILE A 52 -15.35 -2.33 12.04
C ILE A 52 -14.70 -3.25 13.09
N PRO A 53 -15.41 -3.84 14.06
CA PRO A 53 -14.80 -4.77 15.01
C PRO A 53 -14.25 -6.04 14.34
N LEU A 54 -14.86 -6.49 13.25
CA LEU A 54 -14.42 -7.67 12.51
C LEU A 54 -13.12 -7.41 11.74
N LEU A 55 -13.06 -6.32 10.98
CA LEU A 55 -11.83 -5.95 10.27
C LEU A 55 -10.68 -5.69 11.24
N LEU A 56 -10.94 -5.03 12.39
CA LEU A 56 -9.91 -4.82 13.41
C LEU A 56 -9.44 -6.12 14.05
N ASN A 57 -10.31 -7.10 14.31
CA ASN A 57 -9.88 -8.39 14.88
C ASN A 57 -9.15 -9.25 13.85
N GLN A 58 -9.64 -9.34 12.62
CA GLN A 58 -8.92 -10.04 11.54
C GLN A 58 -7.57 -9.39 11.21
N LEU A 59 -7.42 -8.07 11.28
CA LEU A 59 -6.12 -7.40 11.16
C LEU A 59 -5.20 -7.57 12.39
N LYS A 60 -5.70 -8.06 13.53
CA LYS A 60 -4.88 -8.50 14.69
C LYS A 60 -4.42 -9.96 14.55
N GLU A 61 -5.23 -10.82 13.93
CA GLU A 61 -4.98 -12.26 13.75
C GLU A 61 -4.10 -12.59 12.53
N VAL A 62 -4.45 -12.08 11.34
CA VAL A 62 -3.77 -12.41 10.07
C VAL A 62 -2.36 -11.80 10.09
N PRO A 63 -1.26 -12.58 10.00
CA PRO A 63 0.08 -12.04 10.13
C PRO A 63 0.44 -11.12 8.95
N ILE A 64 1.32 -10.14 9.19
CA ILE A 64 1.85 -9.27 8.14
C ILE A 64 2.75 -10.10 7.24
N SER A 65 2.44 -10.12 5.93
CA SER A 65 3.25 -10.75 4.91
C SER A 65 3.98 -9.72 4.06
N TYR A 66 5.13 -10.15 3.53
CA TYR A 66 5.94 -9.40 2.56
C TYR A 66 5.91 -10.03 1.16
N ASP A 67 5.24 -11.17 0.97
CA ASP A 67 4.97 -11.72 -0.37
C ASP A 67 3.67 -11.10 -0.93
N ALA A 68 3.80 -10.39 -2.07
CA ALA A 68 2.69 -9.76 -2.78
C ALA A 68 1.60 -10.75 -3.25
N HIS A 69 1.90 -12.05 -3.31
CA HIS A 69 0.97 -13.08 -3.78
C HIS A 69 0.34 -13.91 -2.65
N SER A 70 0.85 -13.78 -1.42
CA SER A 70 0.34 -14.50 -0.24
C SER A 70 -1.14 -14.17 0.07
N PRO A 71 -1.93 -15.15 0.55
CA PRO A 71 -3.33 -14.90 0.92
C PRO A 71 -3.45 -13.94 2.11
N GLU A 72 -2.47 -13.92 3.02
CA GLU A 72 -2.36 -12.97 4.12
C GLU A 72 -2.28 -11.53 3.59
N GLN A 73 -1.38 -11.25 2.62
CA GLN A 73 -1.25 -9.91 2.05
C GLN A 73 -2.54 -9.47 1.37
N LYS A 74 -3.12 -10.33 0.52
CA LYS A 74 -4.38 -10.04 -0.20
C LYS A 74 -5.52 -9.69 0.76
N LEU A 75 -5.67 -10.47 1.83
CA LEU A 75 -6.70 -10.25 2.84
C LEU A 75 -6.45 -8.97 3.66
N ARG A 76 -5.23 -8.75 4.16
CA ARG A 76 -4.87 -7.50 4.89
C ARG A 76 -5.08 -6.26 4.03
N ASN A 77 -4.64 -6.30 2.77
CA ASN A 77 -4.74 -5.17 1.84
C ASN A 77 -6.20 -4.78 1.58
N SER A 78 -7.07 -5.75 1.30
CA SER A 78 -8.50 -5.47 1.07
C SER A 78 -9.22 -4.98 2.33
N MET A 79 -8.89 -5.49 3.52
CA MET A 79 -9.45 -4.96 4.76
C MET A 79 -9.04 -3.49 4.99
N LEU A 80 -7.79 -3.14 4.68
CA LEU A 80 -7.29 -1.77 4.76
C LEU A 80 -7.89 -0.84 3.68
N ASP A 81 -8.21 -1.35 2.48
CA ASP A 81 -8.89 -0.54 1.46
C ASP A 81 -10.36 -0.27 1.83
N ILE A 82 -11.04 -1.20 2.50
CA ILE A 82 -12.38 -0.96 3.05
C ILE A 82 -12.35 0.16 4.11
N PHE A 83 -11.34 0.21 4.98
CA PHE A 83 -11.11 1.37 5.87
C PHE A 83 -10.84 2.67 5.09
N ASN A 84 -10.09 2.60 3.98
CA ASN A 84 -9.79 3.73 3.11
C ASN A 84 -11.02 4.27 2.35
N ARG A 85 -12.02 3.41 2.09
CA ARG A 85 -13.31 3.79 1.49
C ARG A 85 -14.36 4.27 2.51
N CYS A 86 -14.11 4.14 3.82
CA CYS A 86 -15.09 4.55 4.85
C CYS A 86 -15.28 6.07 4.92
N LEU A 87 -16.54 6.51 5.01
CA LEU A 87 -16.92 7.91 5.19
C LEU A 87 -16.63 8.38 6.63
N MET A 88 -15.52 9.12 6.81
CA MET A 88 -15.08 9.66 8.10
C MET A 88 -15.97 10.83 8.61
N ASN A 89 -17.21 10.49 8.98
CA ASN A 89 -18.29 11.37 9.43
C ASN A 89 -18.67 11.12 10.91
N GLN A 90 -19.72 11.78 11.42
CA GLN A 90 -20.15 11.65 12.82
C GLN A 90 -20.56 10.22 13.22
N THR A 91 -21.05 9.40 12.28
CA THR A 91 -21.39 7.99 12.51
C THR A 91 -20.14 7.12 12.68
N PHE A 92 -19.02 7.49 12.05
CA PHE A 92 -17.72 6.84 12.22
C PHE A 92 -16.99 7.29 13.51
N GLN A 93 -17.27 8.50 14.02
CA GLN A 93 -16.57 9.08 15.18
C GLN A 93 -16.39 8.14 16.39
N PRO A 94 -17.36 7.29 16.80
CA PRO A 94 -17.17 6.36 17.93
C PRO A 94 -16.01 5.36 17.75
N TYR A 95 -15.73 4.96 16.51
CA TYR A 95 -14.68 3.98 16.17
C TYR A 95 -13.32 4.64 15.87
N ALA A 96 -13.30 5.96 15.69
CA ALA A 96 -12.15 6.70 15.17
C ALA A 96 -10.87 6.54 16.01
N MET A 97 -10.99 6.42 17.35
CA MET A 97 -9.83 6.23 18.22
C MET A 97 -9.25 4.81 18.12
N GLU A 98 -10.07 3.75 18.19
CA GLU A 98 -9.58 2.37 18.10
C GLU A 98 -8.90 2.11 16.74
N VAL A 99 -9.54 2.56 15.65
CA VAL A 99 -8.98 2.44 14.30
C VAL A 99 -7.68 3.22 14.17
N LEU A 100 -7.58 4.44 14.72
CA LEU A 100 -6.34 5.21 14.71
C LEU A 100 -5.22 4.54 15.50
N GLU A 101 -5.48 4.13 16.75
CA GLU A 101 -4.46 3.48 17.60
C GLU A 101 -3.97 2.16 16.99
N PHE A 102 -4.88 1.36 16.42
CA PHE A 102 -4.52 0.16 15.69
C PHE A 102 -3.60 0.47 14.51
N LEU A 103 -3.99 1.39 13.62
CA LEU A 103 -3.23 1.73 12.40
C LEU A 103 -1.87 2.35 12.72
N LEU A 104 -1.76 3.20 13.74
CA LEU A 104 -0.47 3.73 14.23
C LEU A 104 0.45 2.60 14.75
N SER A 105 -0.11 1.53 15.32
CA SER A 105 0.66 0.41 15.85
C SER A 105 1.15 -0.58 14.78
N VAL A 106 0.53 -0.62 13.60
CA VAL A 106 0.89 -1.54 12.50
C VAL A 106 1.62 -0.86 11.33
N LEU A 107 1.38 0.42 11.03
CA LEU A 107 2.05 1.14 9.93
C LEU A 107 3.59 0.96 9.92
N PRO A 108 4.32 1.01 11.07
CA PRO A 108 5.78 0.81 11.04
C PRO A 108 6.24 -0.63 10.77
N LYS A 109 5.32 -1.59 10.73
CA LYS A 109 5.55 -3.04 10.60
C LYS A 109 5.00 -3.62 9.29
N GLU A 110 4.10 -2.90 8.63
CA GLU A 110 3.46 -3.30 7.38
C GLU A 110 4.44 -3.34 6.20
N ASN A 111 3.98 -3.95 5.11
CA ASN A 111 4.58 -3.76 3.80
C ASN A 111 4.19 -2.40 3.18
N GLU A 112 4.85 -2.03 2.09
CA GLU A 112 4.67 -0.74 1.45
C GLU A 112 3.27 -0.51 0.84
N GLU A 113 2.54 -1.55 0.46
CA GLU A 113 1.21 -1.40 -0.15
C GLU A 113 0.14 -1.16 0.93
N ASN A 114 0.19 -1.97 1.99
CA ASN A 114 -0.67 -1.79 3.16
C ASN A 114 -0.35 -0.47 3.88
N GLY A 115 0.93 -0.10 3.97
CA GLY A 115 1.36 1.16 4.55
C GLY A 115 0.79 2.39 3.84
N ILE A 116 0.58 2.35 2.51
CA ILE A 116 -0.05 3.45 1.76
C ILE A 116 -1.52 3.62 2.19
N LEU A 117 -2.25 2.51 2.35
CA LEU A 117 -3.63 2.51 2.83
C LEU A 117 -3.70 3.00 4.29
N CYS A 118 -2.81 2.51 5.17
CA CYS A 118 -2.68 3.01 6.54
C CYS A 118 -2.41 4.52 6.58
N MET A 119 -1.47 5.03 5.78
CA MET A 119 -1.16 6.46 5.68
C MET A 119 -2.38 7.29 5.25
N LYS A 120 -3.15 6.83 4.26
CA LYS A 120 -4.36 7.52 3.75
C LYS A 120 -5.49 7.54 4.77
N VAL A 121 -5.75 6.41 5.44
CA VAL A 121 -6.76 6.33 6.51
C VAL A 121 -6.37 7.21 7.70
N LEU A 122 -5.13 7.11 8.20
CA LEU A 122 -4.62 7.93 9.30
C LEU A 122 -4.72 9.44 8.97
N THR A 123 -4.28 9.84 7.78
CA THR A 123 -4.38 11.24 7.31
C THR A 123 -5.82 11.74 7.31
N THR A 124 -6.77 10.91 6.88
CA THR A 124 -8.18 11.29 6.82
C THR A 124 -8.83 11.33 8.20
N LEU A 125 -8.48 10.39 9.11
CA LEU A 125 -8.90 10.41 10.51
C LEU A 125 -8.43 11.69 11.22
N PHE A 126 -7.14 12.03 11.13
CA PHE A 126 -6.58 13.27 11.70
C PHE A 126 -7.18 14.54 11.07
N LYS A 127 -7.59 14.50 9.80
CA LYS A 127 -8.26 15.62 9.13
C LYS A 127 -9.70 15.83 9.62
N SER A 128 -10.47 14.75 9.80
CA SER A 128 -11.88 14.80 10.25
C SER A 128 -12.01 15.03 11.75
N PHE A 129 -11.35 14.23 12.59
CA PHE A 129 -11.66 14.08 14.02
C PHE A 129 -10.70 14.85 14.93
N LYS A 130 -10.37 16.08 14.52
CA LYS A 130 -9.22 16.85 15.05
C LYS A 130 -9.16 16.95 16.57
N SER A 131 -10.29 17.25 17.20
CA SER A 131 -10.42 17.52 18.64
C SER A 131 -10.25 16.29 19.52
N ILE A 132 -10.55 15.09 19.02
CA ILE A 132 -10.45 13.85 19.79
C ILE A 132 -9.16 13.06 19.50
N LEU A 133 -8.52 13.27 18.34
CA LEU A 133 -7.31 12.55 17.94
C LEU A 133 -6.01 13.36 18.16
N GLN A 134 -6.09 14.61 18.60
CA GLN A 134 -4.93 15.51 18.73
C GLN A 134 -3.77 14.92 19.54
N ASP A 135 -4.05 14.22 20.64
CA ASP A 135 -3.01 13.67 21.53
C ASP A 135 -2.20 12.51 20.91
N LYS A 136 -2.67 11.96 19.78
CA LYS A 136 -1.99 10.90 19.01
C LYS A 136 -1.19 11.45 17.81
N LEU A 137 -1.32 12.75 17.52
CA LEU A 137 -0.75 13.40 16.34
C LEU A 137 0.79 13.37 16.32
N ASP A 138 1.42 13.54 17.49
CA ASP A 138 2.88 13.46 17.65
C ASP A 138 3.41 12.06 17.29
N SER A 139 2.70 10.99 17.67
CA SER A 139 3.06 9.61 17.31
C SER A 139 3.07 9.39 15.79
N PHE A 140 2.13 9.97 15.05
CA PHE A 140 2.10 9.86 13.58
C PHE A 140 3.24 10.64 12.93
N ILE A 141 3.50 11.86 13.42
CA ILE A 141 4.59 12.71 12.91
C ILE A 141 5.95 12.06 13.17
N ARG A 142 6.16 11.38 14.31
CA ARG A 142 7.38 10.60 14.58
C ARG A 142 7.60 9.48 13.56
N ILE A 143 6.55 8.76 13.15
CA ILE A 143 6.64 7.72 12.12
C ILE A 143 7.08 8.34 10.78
N ILE A 144 6.46 9.45 10.37
CA ILE A 144 6.81 10.17 9.13
C ILE A 144 8.26 10.68 9.18
N ILE A 145 8.67 11.34 10.27
CA ILE A 145 10.05 11.80 10.48
C ILE A 145 11.04 10.62 10.40
N GLN A 146 10.69 9.45 10.92
CA GLN A 146 11.54 8.26 10.85
C GLN A 146 11.66 7.70 9.42
N ILE A 147 10.62 7.76 8.60
CA ILE A 147 10.68 7.38 7.17
C ILE A 147 11.69 8.26 6.41
N TYR A 148 11.69 9.58 6.65
CA TYR A 148 12.73 10.47 6.08
C TYR A 148 14.13 10.14 6.62
N LYS A 149 14.28 9.91 7.93
CA LYS A 149 15.58 9.52 8.54
C LYS A 149 16.10 8.16 8.03
N ASN A 150 15.22 7.25 7.61
CA ASN A 150 15.57 5.98 6.99
C ASN A 150 15.99 6.13 5.51
N THR A 151 15.62 7.22 4.83
CA THR A 151 15.76 7.35 3.38
C THR A 151 17.21 7.23 2.87
N PRO A 152 18.26 7.77 3.53
CA PRO A 152 19.65 7.53 3.10
C PRO A 152 20.04 6.05 3.12
N ASN A 153 19.51 5.26 4.06
CA ASN A 153 19.76 3.81 4.11
C ASN A 153 19.02 3.06 3.01
N LEU A 154 17.76 3.45 2.73
CA LEU A 154 16.97 2.91 1.61
C LEU A 154 17.66 3.17 0.27
N ILE A 155 18.13 4.40 0.03
CA ILE A 155 18.89 4.78 -1.16
C ILE A 155 20.13 3.91 -1.29
N ASN A 156 20.95 3.82 -0.24
CA ASN A 156 22.14 2.95 -0.27
C ASN A 156 21.79 1.49 -0.57
N GLN A 157 20.76 0.92 0.06
CA GLN A 157 20.32 -0.45 -0.19
C GLN A 157 19.94 -0.67 -1.66
N THR A 158 19.05 0.15 -2.22
CA THR A 158 18.58 -0.02 -3.60
C THR A 158 19.71 0.15 -4.63
N PHE A 159 20.64 1.09 -4.46
CA PHE A 159 21.77 1.24 -5.38
C PHE A 159 22.86 0.17 -5.22
N TYR A 160 23.12 -0.33 -3.99
CA TYR A 160 24.01 -1.48 -3.79
C TYR A 160 23.39 -2.82 -4.24
N GLU A 161 22.06 -2.94 -4.24
CA GLU A 161 21.33 -4.07 -4.81
C GLU A 161 21.42 -4.06 -6.34
N ALA A 162 21.14 -2.92 -6.98
CA ALA A 162 21.22 -2.75 -8.44
C ALA A 162 22.64 -3.02 -8.99
N GLY A 163 23.67 -2.40 -8.39
CA GLY A 163 25.06 -2.59 -8.84
C GLY A 163 25.61 -4.02 -8.65
N LYS A 164 24.92 -4.88 -7.89
CA LYS A 164 25.22 -6.32 -7.82
C LYS A 164 24.52 -7.13 -8.91
N ALA A 165 23.31 -6.73 -9.31
CA ALA A 165 22.58 -7.40 -10.40
C ALA A 165 23.32 -7.25 -11.73
N GLU A 166 23.83 -6.05 -12.03
CA GLU A 166 24.61 -5.77 -13.26
C GLU A 166 25.95 -6.52 -13.34
N GLN A 167 26.48 -6.99 -12.19
CA GLN A 167 27.80 -7.62 -12.10
C GLN A 167 27.71 -9.17 -12.04
N GLY A 168 26.51 -9.74 -12.11
CA GLY A 168 26.27 -11.19 -12.01
C GLY A 168 26.34 -11.99 -13.32
N ASP A 169 26.38 -11.32 -14.49
CA ASP A 169 26.09 -11.93 -15.80
C ASP A 169 27.31 -11.97 -16.75
N LEU A 170 28.54 -11.93 -16.19
CA LEU A 170 29.79 -11.82 -16.95
C LEU A 170 30.76 -13.00 -16.82
N ASP A 171 30.48 -14.01 -15.99
CA ASP A 171 31.36 -15.18 -15.80
C ASP A 171 30.75 -16.46 -16.41
N SER A 172 30.91 -16.61 -17.72
CA SER A 172 30.54 -17.81 -18.48
C SER A 172 31.37 -17.88 -19.78
N PRO A 173 32.46 -18.67 -19.81
CA PRO A 173 33.33 -18.76 -20.98
C PRO A 173 32.61 -19.40 -22.17
N LYS A 174 32.39 -18.64 -23.25
CA LYS A 174 31.96 -19.15 -24.55
C LYS A 174 33.18 -19.35 -25.44
N GLU A 175 33.56 -20.60 -25.68
CA GLU A 175 34.52 -20.94 -26.74
C GLU A 175 33.89 -20.72 -28.13
N PRO A 176 34.66 -20.28 -29.13
CA PRO A 176 34.18 -20.16 -30.50
C PRO A 176 34.31 -21.48 -31.26
N GLN A 177 33.20 -21.96 -31.83
CA GLN A 177 33.20 -22.93 -32.94
C GLN A 177 32.35 -22.36 -34.08
N ALA A 178 32.69 -22.75 -35.31
CA ALA A 178 32.20 -22.12 -36.53
C ALA A 178 31.75 -23.15 -37.57
N ASP A 179 31.05 -22.61 -38.57
CA ASP A 179 30.78 -23.16 -39.90
C ASP A 179 29.73 -24.30 -40.06
N GLU A 180 29.24 -24.32 -41.30
CA GLU A 180 28.34 -25.29 -41.97
C GLU A 180 26.86 -25.38 -41.52
N LEU A 181 25.89 -25.60 -42.42
CA LEU A 181 25.53 -24.97 -43.72
C LEU A 181 24.28 -25.70 -44.25
N LEU A 182 23.25 -24.98 -44.71
CA LEU A 182 22.11 -25.49 -45.51
C LEU A 182 21.18 -26.50 -44.74
N ASP A 183 19.92 -26.72 -45.09
CA ASP A 183 19.27 -26.62 -46.41
C ASP A 183 17.79 -26.18 -46.34
N GLU A 184 17.15 -25.94 -47.49
CA GLU A 184 15.73 -25.54 -47.59
C GLU A 184 14.75 -26.72 -47.45
N PHE A 185 13.48 -26.46 -47.09
CA PHE A 185 12.31 -26.62 -47.99
C PHE A 185 10.98 -26.18 -47.33
N SER A 186 10.07 -25.65 -48.15
CA SER A 186 8.94 -24.80 -47.71
C SER A 186 7.55 -25.48 -47.67
N LYS A 187 6.53 -24.66 -47.33
CA LYS A 187 5.05 -24.80 -47.51
C LYS A 187 4.25 -25.16 -46.25
N ASN A 188 3.03 -24.68 -45.98
CA ASN A 188 2.11 -23.64 -46.55
C ASN A 188 0.99 -23.41 -45.46
N ASP A 189 0.07 -22.42 -45.44
CA ASP A 189 -0.32 -21.25 -46.25
C ASP A 189 -1.09 -20.24 -45.35
N GLU A 190 -1.03 -18.93 -45.64
CA GLU A 190 -2.03 -17.85 -45.31
C GLU A 190 -2.36 -17.55 -43.80
N GLU A 191 -2.84 -16.38 -43.32
CA GLU A 191 -3.46 -15.16 -43.88
C GLU A 191 -2.85 -13.81 -43.35
N LYS A 192 -3.48 -12.67 -43.72
CA LYS A 192 -3.11 -11.24 -43.45
C LYS A 192 -3.39 -10.80 -41.98
N ASP A 193 -3.13 -9.57 -41.49
CA ASP A 193 -2.91 -8.27 -42.14
C ASP A 193 -2.20 -7.20 -41.25
N PHE A 194 -1.77 -6.10 -41.87
CA PHE A 194 -1.31 -4.78 -41.36
C PHE A 194 -0.22 -4.63 -40.25
N PRO A 195 0.85 -3.83 -40.50
CA PRO A 195 1.81 -3.39 -39.47
C PRO A 195 1.52 -1.97 -38.94
N SER A 196 1.79 -1.74 -37.65
CA SER A 196 1.84 -0.39 -37.03
C SER A 196 3.03 -0.25 -36.09
N LYS A 197 4.14 0.35 -36.55
CA LYS A 197 5.22 0.83 -35.69
C LYS A 197 4.88 2.22 -35.16
N GLN A 198 4.77 2.38 -33.84
CA GLN A 198 5.05 3.66 -33.19
C GLN A 198 6.07 3.46 -32.07
N SER A 199 7.26 3.97 -32.31
CA SER A 199 8.36 4.02 -31.35
C SER A 199 8.31 5.33 -30.57
N SER A 200 7.76 5.30 -29.36
CA SER A 200 7.89 6.37 -28.37
C SER A 200 8.89 5.94 -27.30
N THR A 201 10.16 6.30 -27.49
CA THR A 201 11.24 6.05 -26.52
C THR A 201 11.14 7.02 -25.34
N GLU A 202 10.25 6.72 -24.40
CA GLU A 202 10.36 7.24 -23.04
C GLU A 202 11.34 6.36 -22.24
N PRO A 203 12.13 6.94 -21.30
CA PRO A 203 13.01 6.18 -20.41
C PRO A 203 12.18 5.48 -19.34
N ARG A 204 11.49 4.40 -19.73
CA ARG A 204 10.76 3.52 -18.81
C ARG A 204 11.77 2.91 -17.83
N PHE A 205 11.69 3.29 -16.56
CA PHE A 205 12.31 2.53 -15.47
C PHE A 205 11.57 1.19 -15.35
N GLU A 206 11.96 0.22 -16.18
CA GLU A 206 11.54 -1.16 -16.02
C GLU A 206 12.25 -1.74 -14.78
N ASN A 207 11.46 -2.16 -13.79
CA ASN A 207 11.96 -2.71 -12.53
C ASN A 207 12.68 -4.04 -12.78
N SER A 208 13.99 -3.99 -13.05
CA SER A 208 14.87 -5.11 -13.35
C SER A 208 15.28 -5.94 -12.12
N THR A 209 14.30 -6.36 -11.32
CA THR A 209 14.44 -7.48 -10.37
C THR A 209 13.09 -8.16 -10.15
N SER A 210 13.00 -9.46 -10.46
CA SER A 210 11.82 -10.30 -10.20
C SER A 210 11.70 -10.69 -8.72
N SER A 211 11.57 -9.71 -7.83
CA SER A 211 11.24 -9.92 -6.42
C SER A 211 9.74 -9.69 -6.18
N ASN A 212 8.99 -10.77 -5.98
CA ASN A 212 7.60 -10.70 -5.48
C ASN A 212 7.51 -10.22 -4.01
N GLY A 213 8.67 -9.92 -3.40
CA GLY A 213 8.79 -9.36 -2.06
C GLY A 213 8.54 -7.85 -2.06
N LEU A 214 7.51 -7.43 -1.33
CA LEU A 214 7.24 -6.04 -0.97
C LEU A 214 8.27 -5.56 0.07
N ARG A 215 8.63 -4.27 0.04
CA ARG A 215 9.49 -3.66 1.07
C ARG A 215 8.67 -3.24 2.30
N SER A 216 9.34 -3.05 3.45
CA SER A 216 8.73 -2.48 4.67
C SER A 216 8.24 -1.05 4.43
N SER A 217 7.11 -0.67 5.03
CA SER A 217 6.60 0.71 4.91
C SER A 217 7.64 1.74 5.38
N MET A 218 8.48 1.39 6.34
CA MET A 218 9.55 2.24 6.87
C MET A 218 10.76 2.38 5.94
N PHE A 219 10.82 1.60 4.86
CA PHE A 219 11.91 1.52 3.88
C PHE A 219 11.34 1.38 2.45
N SER A 220 10.44 2.30 2.06
CA SER A 220 9.84 2.33 0.74
C SER A 220 9.76 3.74 0.16
N PHE A 221 10.15 3.88 -1.11
CA PHE A 221 9.97 5.11 -1.88
C PHE A 221 8.49 5.41 -2.16
N LYS A 222 7.63 4.39 -2.26
CA LYS A 222 6.18 4.56 -2.43
C LYS A 222 5.61 5.30 -1.21
N ILE A 223 5.93 4.84 0.00
CA ILE A 223 5.52 5.50 1.25
C ILE A 223 6.10 6.90 1.39
N LEU A 224 7.38 7.08 1.03
CA LEU A 224 8.01 8.40 1.05
C LEU A 224 7.28 9.41 0.16
N SER A 225 6.73 9.00 -0.99
CA SER A 225 5.95 9.89 -1.87
C SER A 225 4.58 10.32 -1.31
N GLU A 226 3.97 9.54 -0.42
CA GLU A 226 2.71 9.91 0.27
C GLU A 226 2.95 10.89 1.44
N CYS A 227 4.18 10.95 1.96
CA CYS A 227 4.51 11.74 3.16
C CYS A 227 4.36 13.27 2.96
N PRO A 228 4.75 13.91 1.84
CA PRO A 228 4.51 15.32 1.60
C PRO A 228 3.02 15.71 1.64
N ILE A 229 2.17 14.93 0.96
CA ILE A 229 0.71 15.17 0.88
C ILE A 229 0.08 15.00 2.27
N THR A 230 0.50 13.96 3.00
CA THR A 230 0.15 13.73 4.40
C THR A 230 0.50 14.94 5.26
N MET A 231 1.76 15.39 5.24
CA MET A 231 2.22 16.49 6.09
C MET A 231 1.56 17.83 5.75
N VAL A 232 1.33 18.14 4.47
CA VAL A 232 0.54 19.32 4.06
C VAL A 232 -0.89 19.25 4.62
N THR A 233 -1.50 18.06 4.63
CA THR A 233 -2.83 17.83 5.21
C THR A 233 -2.83 17.98 6.74
N LEU A 234 -1.75 17.59 7.42
CA LEU A 234 -1.60 17.79 8.87
C LEU A 234 -1.33 19.26 9.22
N TYR A 235 -0.40 19.95 8.55
CA TYR A 235 -0.11 21.38 8.81
C TYR A 235 -1.31 22.29 8.54
N SER A 236 -2.05 22.05 7.45
CA SER A 236 -3.30 22.77 7.16
C SER A 236 -4.42 22.42 8.15
N SER A 237 -4.38 21.24 8.76
CA SER A 237 -5.35 20.82 9.77
C SER A 237 -5.07 21.34 11.17
N TYR A 238 -3.79 21.42 11.56
CA TYR A 238 -3.30 21.72 12.90
C TYR A 238 -2.21 22.79 12.86
N LYS A 239 -2.61 24.07 12.93
CA LYS A 239 -1.70 25.24 12.82
C LYS A 239 -0.52 25.23 13.81
N GLN A 240 -0.66 24.55 14.95
CA GLN A 240 0.38 24.41 15.97
C GLN A 240 1.59 23.57 15.52
N LEU A 241 1.43 22.70 14.52
CA LEU A 241 2.54 21.90 13.98
C LEU A 241 3.60 22.76 13.27
N THR A 242 3.17 23.87 12.68
CA THR A 242 4.03 24.80 11.92
C THR A 242 5.13 25.42 12.80
N SER A 243 4.95 25.49 14.12
CA SER A 243 5.97 25.93 15.07
C SER A 243 6.70 24.79 15.79
N THR A 244 6.11 23.59 15.90
CA THR A 244 6.67 22.49 16.70
C THR A 244 7.43 21.44 15.87
N SER A 245 6.90 21.00 14.73
CA SER A 245 7.50 19.91 13.93
C SER A 245 8.15 20.39 12.62
N LEU A 246 7.67 21.48 12.03
CA LEU A 246 8.24 22.02 10.79
C LEU A 246 9.74 22.36 10.88
N PRO A 247 10.30 22.85 12.01
CA PRO A 247 11.75 23.09 12.12
C PRO A 247 12.61 21.82 12.04
N GLU A 248 12.14 20.67 12.53
CA GLU A 248 12.84 19.38 12.35
C GLU A 248 12.59 18.81 10.94
N PHE A 249 11.38 19.01 10.39
CA PHE A 249 10.99 18.41 9.11
C PHE A 249 11.62 19.09 7.89
N THR A 250 11.80 20.41 7.93
CA THR A 250 12.37 21.20 6.83
C THR A 250 13.77 20.73 6.40
N PRO A 251 14.77 20.55 7.30
CA PRO A 251 16.09 20.06 6.90
C PRO A 251 16.06 18.62 6.37
N LEU A 252 15.08 17.79 6.76
CA LEU A 252 14.92 16.44 6.20
C LEU A 252 14.46 16.48 4.74
N ILE A 253 13.55 17.39 4.37
CA ILE A 253 13.18 17.63 2.96
C ILE A 253 14.38 18.20 2.19
N MET A 254 15.08 19.20 2.73
CA MET A 254 16.22 19.82 2.04
C MET A 254 17.35 18.81 1.83
N ASN A 255 17.62 17.94 2.80
CA ASN A 255 18.56 16.83 2.63
C ASN A 255 18.09 15.84 1.57
N LEU A 256 16.80 15.49 1.51
CA LEU A 256 16.26 14.62 0.46
C LEU A 256 16.49 15.22 -0.95
N LEU A 257 16.18 16.51 -1.13
CA LEU A 257 16.38 17.22 -2.40
C LEU A 257 17.86 17.40 -2.76
N ASN A 258 18.74 17.48 -1.76
CA ASN A 258 20.19 17.56 -1.94
C ASN A 258 20.86 16.19 -2.16
N ILE A 259 20.17 15.06 -1.98
CA ILE A 259 20.67 13.73 -2.40
C ILE A 259 20.51 13.64 -3.91
N GLN A 260 21.45 14.29 -4.60
CA GLN A 260 21.73 14.00 -6.01
C GLN A 260 22.29 12.58 -6.09
N ILE A 261 21.67 11.76 -6.96
CA ILE A 261 22.29 10.51 -7.40
C ILE A 261 23.62 10.90 -8.04
N LYS A 262 24.74 10.34 -7.55
CA LYS A 262 26.02 10.47 -8.25
C LYS A 262 25.94 9.67 -9.54
N GLN A 263 25.87 10.40 -10.66
CA GLN A 263 26.16 9.90 -12.00
C GLN A 263 27.66 9.63 -12.14
#